data_AF-A0A5K1FYZ7-F1
#
_entry.id   AF-A0A5K1FYZ7-F1
#
_cell.length_a   1.000
_cell.length_b   1.000
_cell.length_c   1.000
_cell.angle_alpha   90.00
_cell.angle_beta   90.00
_cell.angle_gamma   90.00
#
_symmetry.space_group_name_H-M   'P 1'
#
loop_
_entity.id
_entity.type
_entity.pdbx_description
1 polymer ?
#
loop_
_entity_poly.entity_id
_entity_poly.type
_entity_poly.pdbx_seq_one_letter_code
_entity_poly.pdbx_strand_id
1 'polypeptide(L)'
;MAIVKSLEQLYALGALTDEGKLSDPGGHHMARLPLDAMYAKALIQASTFNCLEEMLIAVAMLSVESIFYFPREKIDEVHFNMADLGCL
;
A
#
# COMPACT_ATOMS: atom_id res chain seq x y z
N MET A 1 -11.99 -2.21 -19.52
CA MET A 1 -10.93 -3.19 -19.17
C MET A 1 -10.43 -3.09 -17.73
N ALA A 2 -11.06 -2.31 -16.83
CA ALA A 2 -10.59 -2.18 -15.44
C ALA A 2 -10.69 -3.51 -14.65
N ILE A 3 -11.78 -4.25 -14.81
CA ILE A 3 -12.04 -5.51 -14.07
C ILE A 3 -10.95 -6.57 -14.35
N VAL A 4 -10.56 -6.74 -15.62
CA VAL A 4 -9.54 -7.73 -16.02
C VAL A 4 -8.20 -7.41 -15.34
N LYS A 5 -7.78 -6.14 -15.39
CA LYS A 5 -6.55 -5.68 -14.73
C LYS A 5 -6.60 -5.87 -13.22
N SER A 6 -7.73 -5.55 -12.58
CA SER A 6 -7.91 -5.77 -11.15
C SER A 6 -7.83 -7.25 -10.78
N LEU A 7 -8.35 -8.14 -11.62
CA LEU A 7 -8.31 -9.58 -11.39
C LEU A 7 -6.89 -10.14 -11.54
N GLU A 8 -6.15 -9.69 -12.56
CA GLU A 8 -4.71 -9.99 -12.72
C GLU A 8 -3.89 -9.51 -11.51
N GLN A 9 -4.17 -8.30 -11.01
CA GLN A 9 -3.48 -7.74 -9.84
C GLN A 9 -3.78 -8.56 -8.57
N LEU A 10 -5.04 -8.92 -8.34
CA LEU A 10 -5.43 -9.76 -7.19
C LEU A 10 -4.82 -11.16 -7.26
N TYR A 11 -4.73 -11.74 -8.46
CA TYR A 11 -4.04 -13.00 -8.69
C TYR A 11 -2.54 -12.89 -8.39
N ALA A 12 -1.87 -11.83 -8.87
CA ALA A 12 -0.45 -11.57 -8.60
C ALA A 12 -0.14 -11.35 -7.11
N LEU A 13 -1.07 -10.77 -6.33
CA LEU A 13 -0.95 -10.63 -4.87
C LEU A 13 -1.17 -11.94 -4.11
N GLY A 14 -1.63 -13.00 -4.80
CA GLY A 14 -2.01 -14.28 -4.21
C GLY A 14 -3.33 -14.21 -3.43
N ALA A 15 -4.21 -13.25 -3.75
CA ALA A 15 -5.53 -13.15 -3.15
C ALA A 15 -6.54 -14.15 -3.75
N LEU A 16 -6.31 -14.55 -5.01
CA LEU A 16 -7.13 -15.50 -5.74
C LEU A 16 -6.35 -16.77 -6.08
N THR A 17 -7.07 -17.89 -6.21
CA THR A 17 -6.57 -19.16 -6.75
C THR A 17 -6.77 -19.22 -8.27
N ASP A 18 -6.18 -20.23 -8.92
CA ASP A 18 -6.33 -20.48 -10.37
C ASP A 18 -7.80 -20.72 -10.79
N GLU A 19 -8.64 -21.15 -9.85
CA GLU A 19 -10.08 -21.34 -10.05
C GLU A 19 -10.89 -20.04 -9.87
N GLY A 20 -10.23 -18.91 -9.56
CA GLY A 20 -10.89 -17.62 -9.31
C GLY A 20 -11.57 -17.52 -7.94
N LYS A 21 -11.21 -18.36 -6.98
CA LYS A 21 -11.72 -18.30 -5.59
C LYS A 21 -10.74 -17.54 -4.70
N LEU A 22 -11.20 -17.02 -3.56
CA LEU A 22 -10.30 -16.44 -2.55
C LEU A 22 -9.35 -17.52 -2.02
N SER A 23 -8.07 -17.15 -1.86
CA SER A 23 -7.09 -18.03 -1.22
C SER A 23 -7.32 -18.11 0.29
N ASP A 24 -7.13 -19.30 0.87
CA ASP A 24 -7.24 -19.54 2.31
C ASP A 24 -5.83 -19.75 2.91
N PRO A 25 -5.43 -19.05 3.99
CA PRO A 25 -6.16 -17.99 4.69
C PRO A 25 -5.89 -16.57 4.16
N GLY A 26 -4.90 -16.40 3.29
CA GLY A 26 -4.41 -15.09 2.87
C GLY A 26 -5.46 -14.19 2.22
N GLY A 27 -6.20 -14.71 1.24
CA GLY A 27 -7.28 -14.00 0.52
C GLY A 27 -8.44 -13.62 1.44
N HIS A 28 -8.85 -14.54 2.32
CA HIS A 28 -9.89 -14.25 3.31
C HIS A 28 -9.48 -13.20 4.34
N HIS A 29 -8.22 -13.16 4.75
CA HIS A 29 -7.72 -12.10 5.62
C HIS A 29 -7.66 -10.76 4.90
N MET A 30 -7.18 -10.72 3.65
CA MET A 30 -7.15 -9.50 2.86
C MET A 30 -8.55 -8.90 2.66
N ALA A 31 -9.55 -9.74 2.37
CA ALA A 31 -10.93 -9.30 2.14
C ALA A 31 -11.63 -8.73 3.38
N ARG A 32 -11.10 -8.95 4.59
CA ARG A 32 -11.68 -8.43 5.84
C ARG A 32 -11.16 -7.05 6.22
N LEU A 33 -10.07 -6.59 5.59
CA LEU A 33 -9.46 -5.31 5.90
C LEU A 33 -10.09 -4.19 5.04
N PRO A 34 -10.47 -3.04 5.63
CA PRO A 34 -11.02 -1.91 4.89
C PRO A 34 -9.91 -1.08 4.22
N LEU A 35 -9.02 -1.75 3.49
CA LEU A 35 -7.85 -1.19 2.84
C LEU A 35 -7.74 -1.75 1.43
N ASP A 36 -6.97 -1.09 0.58
CA ASP A 36 -6.62 -1.65 -0.72
C ASP A 36 -5.86 -2.97 -0.56
N ALA A 37 -6.10 -3.91 -1.48
CA ALA A 37 -5.56 -5.26 -1.42
C ALA A 37 -4.03 -5.31 -1.30
N MET A 38 -3.32 -4.31 -1.86
CA MET A 38 -1.87 -4.18 -1.74
C MET A 38 -1.43 -3.92 -0.29
N TYR A 39 -2.08 -2.98 0.40
CA TYR A 39 -1.77 -2.66 1.79
C TYR A 39 -2.20 -3.79 2.74
N ALA A 40 -3.35 -4.41 2.47
CA ALA A 40 -3.81 -5.59 3.20
C ALA A 40 -2.78 -6.73 3.13
N LYS A 41 -2.23 -7.03 1.93
CA LYS A 41 -1.17 -8.02 1.76
C LYS A 41 0.09 -7.65 2.54
N ALA A 42 0.52 -6.39 2.45
CA ALA A 42 1.72 -5.90 3.13
C ALA A 42 1.61 -6.07 4.66
N LEU A 43 0.47 -5.72 5.26
CA LEU A 43 0.23 -5.89 6.69
C LEU A 43 0.22 -7.35 7.12
N ILE A 44 -0.42 -8.23 6.34
CA ILE A 44 -0.43 -9.68 6.63
C ILE A 44 1.00 -10.25 6.57
N GLN A 45 1.82 -9.82 5.60
CA GLN A 45 3.22 -10.25 5.53
C GLN A 45 4.07 -9.66 6.67
N ALA A 46 3.88 -8.39 7.01
CA ALA A 46 4.58 -7.73 8.10
C ALA A 46 4.33 -8.42 9.46
N SER A 47 3.13 -8.97 9.67
CA SER A 47 2.84 -9.82 10.83
C SER A 47 3.72 -11.07 10.90
N THR A 48 4.11 -11.65 9.76
CA THR A 48 5.01 -12.81 9.70
C THR A 48 6.47 -12.40 9.89
N PHE A 49 6.83 -11.19 9.48
CA PHE A 49 8.18 -10.62 9.63
C PHE A 49 8.41 -9.90 10.97
N ASN A 50 7.43 -9.89 11.87
CA ASN A 50 7.47 -9.18 13.16
C ASN A 50 7.75 -7.66 13.04
N CYS A 51 7.32 -7.03 11.94
CA CYS A 51 7.47 -5.58 11.69
C CYS A 51 6.10 -4.92 11.43
N LEU A 52 5.07 -5.40 12.13
CA LEU A 52 3.69 -4.95 11.92
C LEU A 52 3.50 -3.48 12.33
N GLU A 53 4.17 -3.04 13.40
CA GLU A 53 4.04 -1.67 13.93
C GLU A 53 4.55 -0.64 12.91
N GLU A 54 5.74 -0.84 12.37
CA GLU A 54 6.35 0.03 11.37
C GLU A 54 5.54 0.03 10.08
N MET A 55 5.04 -1.14 9.66
CA MET A 55 4.21 -1.25 8.47
C MET A 55 2.86 -0.54 8.65
N LEU A 56 2.24 -0.61 9.84
CA LEU A 56 1.01 0.13 10.13
C LEU A 56 1.21 1.63 10.03
N ILE A 57 2.33 2.15 10.56
CA ILE A 57 2.67 3.57 10.46
C ILE A 57 2.86 3.98 8.99
N ALA A 58 3.58 3.18 8.20
CA ALA A 58 3.80 3.45 6.79
C ALA A 58 2.48 3.46 6.00
N VAL A 59 1.62 2.45 6.20
CA VAL A 59 0.30 2.39 5.54
C VAL A 59 -0.58 3.56 5.97
N ALA A 60 -0.55 3.95 7.24
CA ALA A 60 -1.31 5.11 7.73
C ALA A 60 -0.89 6.41 7.04
N MET A 61 0.43 6.65 6.91
CA MET A 61 0.97 7.82 6.21
C MET A 61 0.62 7.83 4.72
N LEU A 62 0.58 6.67 4.07
CA LEU A 62 0.24 6.54 2.64
C LEU A 62 -1.26 6.63 2.36
N SER A 63 -2.11 6.30 3.35
CA SER A 63 -3.56 6.30 3.20
C SER A 63 -4.18 7.69 3.33
N VAL A 64 -3.44 8.66 3.85
CA VAL A 64 -3.86 10.06 3.99
C VAL A 64 -3.20 10.92 2.91
N GLU A 65 -3.81 12.08 2.63
CA GLU A 65 -3.18 13.07 1.76
C GLU A 65 -1.84 13.54 2.35
N SER A 66 -0.93 13.97 1.47
CA SER A 66 0.39 14.45 1.86
C SER A 66 0.28 15.52 2.95
N ILE A 67 0.89 15.24 4.10
CA ILE A 67 1.00 16.17 5.23
C ILE A 67 2.04 17.27 4.98
N PHE A 68 2.82 17.17 3.90
CA PHE A 68 3.85 18.14 3.59
C PHE A 68 3.23 19.41 2.98
N TYR A 69 3.33 20.52 3.71
CA TYR A 69 2.88 21.84 3.27
C TYR A 69 4.07 22.70 2.83
N PHE A 70 3.99 23.25 1.62
CA PHE A 70 5.03 24.10 1.04
C PHE A 70 4.52 25.53 0.80
N PRO A 71 4.90 26.51 1.65
CA PRO A 71 4.56 27.91 1.42
C PRO A 71 5.31 28.45 0.19
N ARG A 72 4.61 29.20 -0.67
CA ARG A 72 5.11 29.61 -2.00
C ARG A 72 6.41 30.41 -1.98
N GLU A 73 6.69 31.10 -0.88
CA GLU A 73 7.85 31.98 -0.72
C GLU A 73 9.17 31.23 -0.43
N LYS A 74 9.10 29.94 -0.07
CA LYS A 74 10.28 29.12 0.29
C LYS A 74 10.45 27.88 -0.60
N ILE A 75 9.73 27.83 -1.72
CA ILE A 75 9.75 26.69 -2.64
C ILE A 75 11.19 26.40 -3.11
N ASP A 76 12.00 27.43 -3.35
CA ASP A 76 13.39 27.28 -3.81
C ASP A 76 14.33 26.65 -2.75
N GLU A 77 14.06 26.84 -1.45
CA GLU A 77 14.83 26.20 -0.36
C GLU A 77 14.42 24.74 -0.16
N VAL A 78 13.16 24.41 -0.41
CA VAL A 78 12.59 23.08 -0.22
C VAL A 78 12.96 22.14 -1.38
N HIS A 79 12.97 22.63 -2.63
CA HIS A 79 13.32 21.83 -3.79
C HIS A 79 14.73 21.23 -3.71
N PHE A 80 15.67 21.92 -3.05
CA PHE A 80 17.02 21.40 -2.82
C PHE A 80 17.02 20.15 -1.93
N ASN A 81 16.11 20.07 -0.95
CA ASN A 81 16.02 18.92 -0.03
C ASN A 81 15.07 17.82 -0.51
N MET A 82 14.10 18.13 -1.39
CA MET A 82 13.17 17.14 -1.92
C MET A 82 13.79 16.20 -2.97
N ALA A 83 14.84 16.64 -3.68
CA ALA A 83 15.58 15.77 -4.61
C ALA A 83 16.29 14.59 -3.89
N ASP A 84 16.63 14.76 -2.61
CA ASP A 84 17.30 13.73 -1.81
C ASP A 84 16.34 12.76 -1.12
N LEU A 85 15.03 13.07 -1.05
CA LEU A 85 14.04 12.23 -0.35
C LEU A 85 13.12 11.39 -1.26
N GLY A 86 13.41 11.28 -2.56
CA GLY A 86 12.82 10.23 -3.40
C GLY A 86 11.28 10.17 -3.44
N CYS A 87 10.60 11.32 -3.43
CA CYS A 87 9.19 11.38 -3.78
C CYS A 87 9.04 11.60 -5.30
N LEU A 88 8.97 10.47 -6.03
CA LEU A 88 8.53 10.26 -7.43
C LEU A 88 8.93 11.28 -8.50
#